data_AF-A0A842QCE8-F1
#
_entry.id   AF-A0A842QCE8-F1
#
_cell.length_a   1.000
_cell.length_b   1.000
_cell.length_c   1.000
_cell.angle_alpha   90.00
_cell.angle_beta   90.00
_cell.angle_gamma   90.00
#
_symmetry.space_group_name_H-M   'P 1'
#
loop_
_entity.id
_entity.type
_entity.pdbx_description
1 polymer ?
#
loop_
_entity_poly.entity_id
_entity_poly.type
_entity_poly.pdbx_seq_one_letter_code
_entity_poly.pdbx_strand_id
1 'polypeptide(L)'
;MTFLIDPPLLIGLAMLSQYLGSKLTGHSNRRAGQILALFSLCTIMFTSTSLYLNMGYMDWFWIPFQPAVTSGRDLMINSGIFSFESQNTTGLIDALAAFQILLYPFWIYAGYKLYYILKPSQNS
;
A
#
# COMPACT_ATOMS: atom_id res chain seq x y z
N MET A 1 4.45 -0.26 12.85
CA MET A 1 4.60 -0.97 11.57
C MET A 1 3.59 -0.40 10.59
N THR A 2 4.02 0.48 9.69
CA THR A 2 3.21 1.01 8.58
C THR A 2 2.63 -0.13 7.74
N PHE A 3 3.27 -1.30 7.78
CA PHE A 3 2.76 -2.57 7.27
C PHE A 3 1.30 -2.89 7.64
N LEU A 4 0.81 -2.56 8.83
CA LEU A 4 -0.58 -2.84 9.21
C LEU A 4 -1.60 -1.92 8.53
N ILE A 5 -1.15 -0.75 8.07
CA ILE A 5 -2.00 0.23 7.37
C ILE A 5 -2.05 -0.10 5.88
N ASP A 6 -1.05 -0.80 5.35
CA ASP A 6 -0.98 -1.14 3.92
C ASP A 6 -2.17 -1.97 3.41
N PRO A 7 -2.69 -3.00 4.13
CA PRO A 7 -3.86 -3.75 3.67
C PRO A 7 -5.13 -2.90 3.49
N PRO A 8 -5.63 -2.14 4.50
CA PRO A 8 -6.80 -1.30 4.29
C PRO A 8 -6.54 -0.19 3.27
N LEU A 9 -5.31 0.33 3.17
CA LEU A 9 -4.93 1.34 2.19
C LEU A 9 -4.95 0.79 0.75
N LEU A 10 -4.36 -0.39 0.52
CA LEU A 10 -4.36 -1.07 -0.78
C LEU A 10 -5.77 -1.48 -1.22
N ILE A 11 -6.59 -1.97 -0.29
CA ILE A 11 -8.01 -2.25 -0.54
C ILE A 11 -8.73 -0.96 -0.95
N GLY A 12 -8.56 0.12 -0.18
CA GLY A 12 -9.18 1.42 -0.44
C GLY A 12 -8.76 2.02 -1.78
N LEU A 13 -7.46 1.98 -2.12
CA LEU A 13 -6.94 2.43 -3.40
C LEU A 13 -7.45 1.59 -4.57
N ALA A 14 -7.53 0.27 -4.41
CA ALA A 14 -8.10 -0.59 -5.45
C ALA A 14 -9.58 -0.25 -5.71
N MET A 15 -10.37 -0.05 -4.65
CA MET A 15 -11.76 0.40 -4.76
C MET A 15 -11.88 1.77 -5.42
N LEU A 16 -11.05 2.73 -5.00
CA LEU A 16 -11.04 4.09 -5.54
C LEU A 16 -10.65 4.10 -7.03
N SER A 17 -9.65 3.30 -7.42
CA SER A 17 -9.23 3.14 -8.81
C SER A 17 -10.32 2.54 -9.69
N GLN A 18 -11.07 1.54 -9.18
CA GLN A 18 -12.22 0.98 -9.90
C GLN A 18 -13.38 1.99 -9.99
N TYR A 19 -13.63 2.74 -8.92
CA TYR A 19 -14.63 3.80 -8.90
C TYR A 19 -14.32 4.90 -9.92
N LEU A 20 -13.11 5.47 -9.88
CA LEU A 20 -12.63 6.47 -10.83
C LEU A 20 -12.64 5.95 -12.26
N GLY A 21 -12.15 4.73 -12.50
CA GLY A 21 -12.17 4.10 -13.81
C GLY A 21 -13.59 3.95 -14.37
N SER A 22 -14.55 3.55 -13.53
CA SER A 22 -15.95 3.44 -13.94
C SER A 22 -16.63 4.78 -14.20
N LYS A 23 -16.21 5.84 -13.50
CA LYS A 23 -16.74 7.20 -13.65
C LYS A 23 -16.17 7.93 -14.88
N LEU A 24 -14.88 7.73 -15.16
CA LEU A 24 -14.16 8.43 -16.24
C LEU A 24 -14.42 7.84 -17.63
N THR A 25 -14.59 6.52 -17.75
CA THR A 25 -14.64 5.85 -19.06
C THR A 25 -16.04 5.41 -19.50
N GLY A 26 -17.08 5.81 -18.75
CA GLY A 26 -18.42 5.26 -18.90
C GLY A 26 -18.45 3.79 -18.48
N HIS A 27 -19.64 3.27 -18.19
CA HIS A 27 -19.91 1.99 -17.53
C HIS A 27 -19.26 0.70 -18.13
N SER A 28 -18.50 0.81 -19.22
CA SER A 28 -18.01 -0.32 -20.02
C SER A 28 -16.52 -0.66 -19.83
N ASN A 29 -15.65 0.29 -19.44
CA ASN A 29 -14.20 0.03 -19.52
C ASN A 29 -13.56 -0.45 -18.20
N ARG A 30 -13.85 -1.71 -17.83
CA ARG A 30 -13.19 -2.42 -16.71
C ARG A 30 -11.66 -2.36 -16.73
N ARG A 31 -11.06 -2.20 -17.92
CA ARG A 31 -9.60 -2.13 -18.12
C ARG A 31 -8.99 -0.87 -17.50
N ALA A 32 -9.68 0.27 -17.53
CA ALA A 32 -9.15 1.53 -16.98
C ALA A 32 -8.95 1.44 -15.47
N GLY A 33 -9.92 0.89 -14.74
CA GLY A 33 -9.80 0.66 -13.30
C GLY A 33 -8.70 -0.35 -12.95
N GLN A 34 -8.51 -1.39 -13.78
CA GLN A 34 -7.45 -2.37 -13.59
C GLN A 34 -6.06 -1.77 -13.81
N ILE A 35 -5.88 -0.94 -14.84
CA ILE A 35 -4.62 -0.23 -15.10
C ILE A 35 -4.29 0.72 -13.94
N LEU A 36 -5.28 1.48 -13.44
CA LEU A 36 -5.10 2.37 -12.29
C LEU A 36 -4.73 1.59 -11.03
N ALA A 37 -5.41 0.46 -10.76
CA ALA A 37 -5.08 -0.39 -9.62
C ALA A 37 -3.67 -1.00 -9.73
N LEU A 38 -3.27 -1.44 -10.93
CA LEU A 38 -1.92 -1.95 -11.19
C LEU A 38 -0.87 -0.84 -11.04
N PHE A 39 -1.16 0.36 -11.51
CA PHE A 39 -0.28 1.52 -11.33
C PHE A 39 -0.10 1.83 -9.84
N SER A 40 -1.19 1.91 -9.07
CA SER A 40 -1.14 2.08 -7.61
C SER A 40 -0.33 0.98 -6.92
N LEU A 41 -0.49 -0.29 -7.34
CA LEU A 41 0.31 -1.40 -6.82
C LEU A 41 1.79 -1.16 -7.03
N CYS A 42 2.19 -0.87 -8.27
CA CYS A 42 3.57 -0.66 -8.64
C CYS A 42 4.17 0.53 -7.89
N THR A 43 3.43 1.63 -7.77
CA THR A 43 3.86 2.81 -7.00
C THR A 43 4.08 2.46 -5.54
N ILE A 44 3.13 1.77 -4.89
CA ILE A 44 3.25 1.42 -3.46
C ILE A 44 4.38 0.42 -3.24
N MET A 45 4.48 -0.62 -4.08
CA MET A 45 5.59 -1.56 -4.02
C MET A 45 6.95 -0.87 -4.19
N PHE A 46 7.07 0.03 -5.17
CA PHE A 46 8.29 0.78 -5.41
C PHE A 46 8.62 1.67 -4.21
N THR A 47 7.68 2.50 -3.77
CA THR A 47 7.86 3.41 -2.62
C THR A 47 8.22 2.64 -1.35
N SER A 48 7.49 1.58 -1.01
CA SER A 48 7.80 0.72 0.15
C SER A 48 9.20 0.10 0.03
N THR A 49 9.57 -0.43 -1.13
CA THR A 49 10.91 -1.03 -1.32
C THR A 49 12.02 0.00 -1.20
N SER A 50 11.84 1.19 -1.81
CA SER A 50 12.80 2.29 -1.76
C SER A 50 13.01 2.82 -0.34
N LEU A 51 11.93 2.99 0.43
CA LEU A 51 11.99 3.40 1.84
C LEU A 51 12.64 2.34 2.71
N TYR A 52 12.30 1.08 2.50
CA TYR A 52 12.90 -0.04 3.24
C TYR A 52 14.41 -0.16 3.00
N LEU A 53 14.85 0.03 1.75
CA LEU A 53 16.27 0.03 1.38
C LEU A 53 17.01 1.32 1.78
N ASN A 54 16.35 2.28 2.43
CA ASN A 54 16.91 3.59 2.76
C ASN A 54 17.58 4.26 1.55
N MET A 55 16.90 4.23 0.41
CA MET A 55 17.38 4.89 -0.80
C MET A 55 17.34 6.41 -0.61
N GLY A 56 18.47 7.10 -0.78
CA GLY A 56 18.60 8.53 -0.49
C GLY A 56 17.67 9.46 -1.30
N TYR A 57 17.18 9.03 -2.47
CA TYR A 57 16.17 9.80 -3.22
C TYR A 57 14.79 9.81 -2.56
N MET A 58 14.57 8.99 -1.53
CA MET A 58 13.35 8.93 -0.74
C MET A 58 13.50 9.61 0.63
N ASP A 59 14.59 10.33 0.85
CA ASP A 59 14.84 11.05 2.10
C ASP A 59 13.79 12.12 2.39
N TRP A 60 13.33 12.82 1.35
CA TRP A 60 12.25 13.80 1.45
C TRP A 60 10.94 13.23 2.04
N PHE A 61 10.72 11.92 1.93
CA PHE A 61 9.50 11.28 2.40
C PHE A 61 9.53 11.02 3.91
N TRP A 62 10.69 10.66 4.47
CA TRP A 62 10.80 10.30 5.88
C TRP A 62 11.40 11.42 6.75
N ILE A 63 12.16 12.36 6.19
CA ILE A 63 12.71 13.54 6.90
C ILE A 63 11.63 14.34 7.66
N PRO A 64 10.42 14.61 7.11
CA PRO A 64 9.39 15.36 7.83
C PRO A 64 8.90 14.71 9.12
N PHE A 65 9.16 13.41 9.31
CA PHE A 65 8.77 12.66 10.49
C PHE A 65 9.88 12.62 11.57
N GLN A 66 11.00 13.32 11.35
CA GLN A 66 11.99 13.56 12.41
C GLN A 66 11.39 14.44 13.53
N PRO A 67 11.73 14.20 14.81
CA PRO A 67 12.69 13.22 15.33
C PRO A 67 12.08 11.85 15.66
N ALA A 68 10.78 11.64 15.41
CA ALA A 68 10.09 10.39 15.75
C ALA A 68 10.60 9.18 14.95
N VAL A 69 11.33 9.43 13.88
CA VAL A 69 11.82 8.43 12.93
C VAL A 69 13.23 8.76 12.50
N THR A 70 14.11 7.76 12.49
CA THR A 70 15.55 7.93 12.22
C THR A 70 15.98 7.58 10.80
N SER A 71 15.16 6.83 10.06
CA SER A 71 15.41 6.43 8.67
C SER A 71 14.12 5.99 7.97
N GLY A 72 14.14 5.85 6.64
CA GLY A 72 13.01 5.31 5.87
C GLY A 72 12.58 3.90 6.31
N ARG A 73 13.55 3.06 6.69
CA ARG A 73 13.29 1.73 7.28
C ARG A 73 12.58 1.84 8.63
N ASP A 74 13.01 2.78 9.47
CA ASP A 74 12.38 3.06 10.76
C ASP A 74 10.96 3.64 10.60
N LEU A 75 10.71 4.39 9.53
CA LEU A 75 9.37 4.87 9.17
C LEU A 75 8.43 3.70 8.90
N MET A 76 8.89 2.71 8.13
CA MET A 76 8.09 1.53 7.82
C MET A 76 7.87 0.62 9.04
N ILE A 77 8.89 0.48 9.89
CA ILE A 77 8.86 -0.45 11.03
C ILE A 77 8.15 0.17 12.23
N ASN A 78 8.54 1.38 12.65
CA ASN A 78 8.07 1.95 13.92
C ASN A 78 6.93 2.94 13.75
N SER A 79 6.87 3.70 12.64
CA SER A 79 5.74 4.57 12.24
C SER A 79 5.07 5.43 13.33
N GLY A 80 5.70 5.61 14.50
CA GLY A 80 5.14 6.27 15.68
C GLY A 80 4.03 5.55 16.46
N ILE A 81 3.61 4.31 16.10
CA ILE A 81 2.46 3.63 16.76
C ILE A 81 2.88 2.42 17.62
N PHE A 82 3.99 1.76 17.29
CA PHE A 82 4.52 0.65 18.09
C PHE A 82 6.03 0.82 18.22
N SER A 83 6.51 0.98 19.46
CA SER A 83 7.94 0.99 19.79
C SER A 83 8.46 -0.44 19.86
N PHE A 84 8.84 -1.02 18.73
CA PHE A 84 9.56 -2.30 18.74
C PHE A 84 11.06 -2.05 18.96
N GLU A 85 11.63 -2.62 20.02
CA GLU A 85 13.07 -2.63 20.26
C GLU A 85 13.77 -3.36 19.10
N SER A 86 14.45 -2.59 18.24
CA SER A 86 15.05 -3.05 16.98
C SER A 86 16.28 -3.95 17.15
N GLN A 87 16.68 -4.29 18.38
CA GLN A 87 17.97 -4.93 18.63
C GLN A 87 18.01 -6.46 18.49
N ASN A 88 16.87 -7.16 18.45
CA ASN A 88 16.88 -8.63 18.48
C ASN A 88 15.94 -9.33 17.48
N THR A 89 15.29 -8.58 16.58
CA THR A 89 14.26 -9.10 15.68
C THR A 89 14.51 -8.81 14.21
N THR A 90 15.73 -8.36 13.85
CA THR A 90 16.10 -7.91 12.51
C THR A 90 15.67 -8.90 11.42
N GLY A 91 15.96 -10.19 11.57
CA GLY A 91 15.57 -11.19 10.57
C GLY A 91 14.06 -11.48 10.50
N LEU A 92 13.34 -11.39 11.62
CA LEU A 92 11.90 -11.64 11.67
C LEU A 92 11.11 -10.47 11.08
N ILE A 93 11.54 -9.24 11.35
CA ILE A 93 10.94 -8.04 10.78
C ILE A 93 11.16 -8.00 9.26
N ASP A 94 12.35 -8.36 8.81
CA ASP A 94 12.66 -8.43 7.38
C ASP A 94 11.82 -9.49 6.67
N ALA A 95 11.62 -10.66 7.30
CA ALA A 95 10.77 -11.72 6.78
C ALA A 95 9.28 -11.31 6.74
N LEU A 96 8.77 -10.65 7.79
CA LEU A 96 7.40 -10.12 7.81
C LEU A 96 7.19 -9.03 6.76
N ALA A 97 8.20 -8.17 6.56
CA ALA A 97 8.16 -7.13 5.54
C ALA A 97 8.10 -7.73 4.13
N ALA A 98 8.98 -8.70 3.85
CA ALA A 98 8.97 -9.42 2.58
C ALA A 98 7.64 -10.16 2.36
N PHE A 99 7.15 -10.86 3.39
CA PHE A 99 5.89 -11.60 3.34
C PHE A 99 4.71 -10.70 3.01
N GLN A 100 4.67 -9.50 3.57
CA GLN A 100 3.54 -8.64 3.29
C GLN A 100 3.66 -7.83 1.99
N ILE A 101 4.86 -7.48 1.52
CA ILE A 101 5.01 -7.02 0.13
C ILE A 101 4.49 -8.09 -0.85
N LEU A 102 4.78 -9.37 -0.58
CA LEU A 102 4.23 -10.48 -1.37
C LEU A 102 2.70 -10.57 -1.30
N LEU A 103 2.08 -10.09 -0.22
CA LEU A 103 0.62 -10.03 -0.08
C LEU A 103 -0.03 -8.81 -0.75
N TYR A 104 0.72 -7.80 -1.22
CA TYR A 104 0.13 -6.62 -1.84
C TYR A 104 -0.78 -6.92 -3.04
N PRO A 105 -0.40 -7.82 -3.98
CA PRO A 105 -1.30 -8.24 -5.06
C PRO A 105 -2.59 -8.86 -4.54
N PHE A 106 -2.52 -9.62 -3.44
CA PHE A 106 -3.68 -10.24 -2.81
C PHE A 106 -4.64 -9.17 -2.23
N TRP A 107 -4.11 -8.15 -1.56
CA TRP A 107 -4.94 -7.06 -1.00
C TRP A 107 -5.63 -6.22 -2.08
N ILE A 108 -4.96 -5.95 -3.21
CA ILE A 108 -5.58 -5.27 -4.35
C ILE A 108 -6.65 -6.14 -4.99
N TYR A 109 -6.40 -7.45 -5.13
CA TYR A 109 -7.42 -8.38 -5.62
C TYR A 109 -8.65 -8.42 -4.68
N ALA A 110 -8.41 -8.42 -3.37
CA ALA A 110 -9.48 -8.32 -2.38
C ALA A 110 -10.29 -7.03 -2.54
N GLY A 111 -9.64 -5.87 -2.68
CA GLY A 111 -10.31 -4.59 -2.92
C GLY A 111 -11.08 -4.53 -4.24
N TYR A 112 -10.53 -5.13 -5.31
CA TYR A 112 -11.25 -5.31 -6.58
C TYR A 112 -12.53 -6.14 -6.36
N LYS A 113 -12.42 -7.31 -5.73
CA LYS A 113 -13.57 -8.20 -5.50
C LYS A 113 -14.61 -7.54 -4.59
N LEU A 114 -14.17 -6.85 -3.53
CA LEU A 114 -15.03 -6.13 -2.60
C LEU A 114 -15.79 -5.01 -3.32
N TYR A 115 -15.13 -4.26 -4.21
CA TYR A 115 -15.79 -3.22 -5.01
C TYR A 115 -16.96 -3.77 -5.83
N TYR A 116 -16.81 -4.91 -6.50
CA TYR A 116 -17.91 -5.50 -7.28
C TYR A 116 -19.00 -6.15 -6.42
N ILE A 117 -18.67 -6.64 -5.23
CA ILE A 117 -19.66 -7.14 -4.27
C ILE A 117 -20.49 -5.98 -3.69
N LEU A 118 -19.83 -4.86 -3.36
CA LEU A 118 -20.46 -3.68 -2.76
C LEU A 118 -21.10 -2.76 -3.78
N LYS A 119 -20.75 -2.84 -5.07
CA LYS A 119 -21.39 -2.06 -6.12
C LYS A 119 -22.86 -2.49 -6.18
N PRO A 120 -23.82 -1.64 -5.77
CA PRO A 120 -25.22 -1.99 -5.84
C PRO A 120 -25.56 -2.26 -7.31
N SER A 121 -26.33 -3.32 -7.55
CA SER A 121 -26.95 -3.57 -8.85
C SER A 121 -27.75 -2.31 -9.20
N GLN A 122 -27.25 -1.50 -10.12
CA GLN A 122 -28.06 -0.44 -10.75
C GLN A 122 -29.04 -1.13 -11.69
N ASN A 123 -30.04 -1.80 -11.10
CA ASN A 123 -31.29 -2.14 -11.73
C ASN A 123 -32.28 -1.03 -11.37
N SER A 124 -32.45 -0.09 -12.29
CA SER A 124 -33.67 0.72 -12.47
C SER A 124 -33.60 1.38 -13.83
#